data_AF-A0A221P345-F1
#
_entry.id   AF-A0A221P345-F1
#
_cell.length_a   1.000
_cell.length_b   1.000
_cell.length_c   1.000
_cell.angle_alpha   90.00
_cell.angle_beta   90.00
_cell.angle_gamma   90.00
#
_symmetry.space_group_name_H-M   'P 1'
#
loop_
_entity.id
_entity.type
_entity.pdbx_description
1 polymer ?
#
loop_
_entity_poly.entity_id
_entity_poly.type
_entity_poly.pdbx_seq_one_letter_code
_entity_poly.pdbx_strand_id
1 'polypeptide(L)'
;MIRAWTVRGGQSGEREQVALSEKLAIVGWKELGDLGDCSSADDIGDLLAKAYPGEAVGTIDSWKRQLWRFITMEIGDYIVMPRKHLSVVALGVLTGPYEFRAEAPPGFRHVRRTSWVRPSVERAAIRGDLRDSMGAFLTVSELSRRDAAARVQALAKTGTDPGYMGDGEPPGSPEDLVTDVRDSGTRQLTARDLIGLWGWKRRTSDVTDLVDQHLAELGLRVDPHFGDGQLDGLVTVSAEGSTELGDGIRDQARGDDQQARPNADGPRDRDLTWRIGNLPFVQEVVTVRAGDALSRAITPMVERDFSQLPVVDHNNVLRGVVTWEGIARAQLGGRTATVANALDPHPETARVEHALFDRMDRIQRSGFTIIVDGENTVIGILTSTDLAGQLKQRIEPFILLEELERRLRRLSKRFSADELPKQIRRTVERGQHPSLGQYVFLVEDAHCWDRLQWPFEQQDISRRLATVRDYRNDLAHWAVDAPAEDAAALAATSGLLRLLKLVDHDPAV
;
A
#
# COMPACT_ATOMS: atom_id res chain seq x y z
N MET A 1 16.41 18.56 18.38
CA MET A 1 16.63 18.04 17.00
C MET A 1 15.86 18.94 16.05
N ILE A 2 16.42 19.31 14.91
CA ILE A 2 15.73 20.17 13.92
C ILE A 2 14.58 19.38 13.30
N ARG A 3 13.36 19.91 13.35
CA ARG A 3 12.16 19.29 12.76
C ARG A 3 11.68 20.07 11.54
N ALA A 4 10.86 19.43 10.73
CA ALA A 4 10.18 20.06 9.60
C ALA A 4 8.67 19.89 9.72
N TRP A 5 7.95 20.94 9.36
CA TRP A 5 6.51 21.02 9.53
C TRP A 5 5.86 21.58 8.27
N THR A 6 4.73 21.01 7.87
CA THR A 6 3.88 21.61 6.85
C THR A 6 2.90 22.56 7.52
N VAL A 7 2.88 23.83 7.12
CA VAL A 7 1.90 24.83 7.57
C VAL A 7 1.21 25.43 6.36
N ARG A 8 -0.09 25.20 6.21
CA ARG A 8 -0.86 25.63 5.03
C ARG A 8 -1.39 27.06 5.15
N GLY A 9 -1.30 27.81 4.06
CA GLY A 9 -1.86 29.16 3.92
C GLY A 9 -3.39 29.24 3.78
N GLY A 10 -4.13 28.26 4.30
CA GLY A 10 -5.60 28.19 4.22
C GLY A 10 -6.15 27.36 3.08
N GLN A 11 -7.47 27.13 3.12
CA GLN A 11 -8.15 26.19 2.22
C GLN A 11 -8.07 26.63 0.75
N SER A 12 -8.14 27.94 0.51
CA SER A 12 -8.03 28.58 -0.81
C SER A 12 -6.71 29.31 -1.02
N GLY A 13 -5.73 29.15 -0.12
CA GLY A 13 -4.46 29.88 -0.15
C GLY A 13 -4.57 31.35 0.31
N GLU A 14 -5.67 31.73 0.98
CA GLU A 14 -5.96 33.11 1.39
C GLU A 14 -4.89 33.78 2.26
N ARG A 15 -4.03 32.99 2.94
CA ARG A 15 -2.96 33.48 3.82
C ARG A 15 -1.58 33.44 3.18
N GLU A 16 -1.42 32.81 2.01
CA GLU A 16 -0.09 32.59 1.39
C GLU A 16 0.64 33.91 1.09
N GLN A 17 -0.08 34.90 0.57
CA GLN A 17 0.51 36.19 0.19
C GLN A 17 0.99 36.97 1.41
N VAL A 18 0.16 37.05 2.46
CA VAL A 18 0.48 37.74 3.72
C VAL A 18 1.60 37.03 4.46
N ALA A 19 1.57 35.69 4.50
CA ALA A 19 2.62 34.87 5.10
C ALA A 19 4.00 35.17 4.48
N LEU A 20 4.07 35.29 3.15
CA LEU A 20 5.32 35.60 2.45
C LEU A 20 5.74 37.07 2.61
N SER A 21 4.82 38.03 2.48
CA SER A 21 5.15 39.46 2.54
C SER A 21 5.55 39.91 3.95
N GLU A 22 4.87 39.41 4.97
CA GLU A 22 5.13 39.79 6.36
C GLU A 22 6.13 38.86 7.06
N LYS A 23 6.63 37.82 6.38
CA LYS A 23 7.57 36.82 6.93
C LYS A 23 6.99 36.07 8.14
N LEU A 24 5.80 35.52 7.94
CA LEU A 24 5.02 34.84 8.99
C LEU A 24 4.56 33.45 8.52
N ALA A 25 4.50 32.51 9.45
CA ALA A 25 3.62 31.34 9.36
C ALA A 25 2.30 31.66 10.07
N ILE A 26 1.16 31.43 9.40
CA ILE A 26 -0.15 31.91 9.84
C ILE A 26 -1.15 30.75 9.89
N VAL A 27 -1.78 30.55 11.05
CA VAL A 27 -2.88 29.58 11.21
C VAL A 27 -4.22 30.28 11.46
N GLY A 28 -5.30 29.72 10.92
CA GLY A 28 -6.53 30.47 10.60
C GLY A 28 -7.79 30.07 11.35
N TRP A 29 -7.73 29.88 12.67
CA TRP A 29 -8.91 29.73 13.51
C TRP A 29 -9.51 31.12 13.82
N LYS A 30 -10.72 31.39 13.33
CA LYS A 30 -11.32 32.75 13.33
C LYS A 30 -11.86 33.19 14.69
N GLU A 31 -12.46 32.26 15.42
CA GLU A 31 -13.18 32.51 16.67
C GLU A 31 -12.35 32.14 17.92
N LEU A 32 -11.09 31.74 17.71
CA LEU A 32 -10.19 31.33 18.78
C LEU A 32 -9.44 32.55 19.35
N GLY A 33 -9.42 32.64 20.69
CA GLY A 33 -8.67 33.65 21.44
C GLY A 33 -7.18 33.30 21.58
N ASP A 34 -6.46 34.06 22.40
CA ASP A 34 -5.02 33.82 22.61
C ASP A 34 -4.75 32.43 23.23
N LEU A 35 -3.67 31.79 22.77
CA LEU A 35 -3.18 30.48 23.20
C LEU A 35 -1.85 30.56 23.95
N GLY A 36 -1.32 31.77 24.17
CA GLY A 36 -0.02 31.99 24.82
C GLY A 36 0.07 31.44 26.24
N ASP A 37 -1.06 31.41 26.97
CA ASP A 37 -1.14 30.94 28.35
C ASP A 37 -1.47 29.44 28.49
N CYS A 38 -1.63 28.72 27.37
CA CYS A 38 -1.96 27.30 27.39
C CYS A 38 -0.72 26.46 27.72
N SER A 39 -0.80 25.68 28.81
CA SER A 39 0.29 24.83 29.29
C SER A 39 0.13 23.36 28.90
N SER A 40 -1.09 22.98 28.47
CA SER A 40 -1.42 21.63 28.01
C SER A 40 -2.23 21.64 26.72
N ALA A 41 -2.21 20.51 26.00
CA ALA A 41 -3.09 20.32 24.85
C ALA A 41 -4.57 20.35 25.27
N ASP A 42 -4.90 19.93 26.49
CA ASP A 42 -6.29 19.94 26.98
C ASP A 42 -6.81 21.37 27.19
N ASP A 43 -5.96 22.30 27.63
CA ASP A 43 -6.29 23.73 27.75
C ASP A 43 -6.75 24.31 26.39
N ILE A 44 -6.07 23.92 25.30
CA ILE A 44 -6.46 24.31 23.93
C ILE A 44 -7.79 23.65 23.54
N GLY A 45 -8.00 22.39 23.92
CA GLY A 45 -9.26 21.68 23.69
C GLY A 45 -10.45 22.39 24.32
N ASP A 46 -10.31 22.86 25.55
CA ASP A 46 -11.34 23.59 26.27
C ASP A 46 -11.66 24.95 25.63
N LEU A 47 -10.64 25.67 25.16
CA LEU A 47 -10.82 26.92 24.42
C LEU A 47 -11.49 26.70 23.06
N LEU A 48 -11.12 25.63 22.36
CA LEU A 48 -11.75 25.24 21.10
C LEU A 48 -13.21 24.82 21.28
N ALA A 49 -13.53 24.07 22.33
CA ALA A 49 -14.90 23.67 22.64
C ALA A 49 -15.81 24.86 22.99
N LYS A 50 -15.25 25.88 23.67
CA LYS A 50 -15.96 27.14 23.97
C LYS A 50 -16.13 28.02 22.73
N ALA A 51 -15.10 28.11 21.88
CA ALA A 51 -15.13 28.91 20.67
C ALA A 51 -16.02 28.28 19.57
N TYR A 52 -16.06 26.95 19.48
CA TYR A 52 -16.79 26.21 18.46
C TYR A 52 -17.74 25.16 19.08
N PRO A 53 -18.82 25.58 19.78
CA PRO A 53 -19.71 24.67 20.50
C PRO A 53 -20.52 23.73 19.59
N GLY A 54 -20.56 23.99 18.29
CA GLY A 54 -21.25 23.16 17.28
C GLY A 54 -20.36 22.12 16.59
N GLU A 55 -19.06 22.09 16.86
CA GLU A 55 -18.12 21.18 16.21
C GLU A 55 -18.02 19.83 16.93
N ALA A 56 -17.77 18.77 16.16
CA ALA A 56 -17.65 17.43 16.72
C ALA A 56 -16.39 17.30 17.59
N VAL A 57 -16.46 16.49 18.66
CA VAL A 57 -15.34 16.27 19.61
C VAL A 57 -14.05 15.83 18.88
N GLY A 58 -14.15 14.98 17.85
CA GLY A 58 -12.99 14.57 17.05
C GLY A 58 -12.38 15.68 16.18
N THR A 59 -13.19 16.63 15.70
CA THR A 59 -12.68 17.83 15.00
C THR A 59 -11.92 18.72 15.98
N ILE A 60 -12.48 18.94 17.17
CA ILE A 60 -11.84 19.71 18.25
C ILE A 60 -10.52 19.07 18.65
N ASP A 61 -10.46 17.75 18.80
CA ASP A 61 -9.25 17.01 19.15
C ASP A 61 -8.17 17.05 18.05
N SER A 62 -8.58 17.01 16.77
CA SER A 62 -7.68 17.23 15.64
C SER A 62 -7.11 18.66 15.62
N TRP A 63 -7.95 19.67 15.83
CA TRP A 63 -7.54 21.08 15.88
C TRP A 63 -6.64 21.35 17.08
N LYS A 64 -6.98 20.79 18.23
CA LYS A 64 -6.19 20.79 19.45
C LYS A 64 -4.77 20.31 19.17
N ARG A 65 -4.61 19.13 18.54
CA ARG A 65 -3.28 18.59 18.17
C ARG A 65 -2.53 19.50 17.20
N GLN A 66 -3.21 20.10 16.21
CA GLN A 66 -2.58 20.98 15.23
C GLN A 66 -2.10 22.30 15.86
N LEU A 67 -2.91 22.91 16.70
CA LEU A 67 -2.58 24.14 17.42
C LEU A 67 -1.52 23.91 18.49
N TRP A 68 -1.62 22.82 19.24
CA TRP A 68 -0.58 22.41 20.21
C TRP A 68 0.77 22.25 19.53
N ARG A 69 0.82 21.55 18.38
CA ARG A 69 2.04 21.44 17.56
C ARG A 69 2.53 22.82 17.13
N PHE A 70 1.66 23.69 16.65
CA PHE A 70 2.03 25.03 16.19
C PHE A 70 2.65 25.90 17.29
N ILE A 71 2.12 25.85 18.52
CA ILE A 71 2.68 26.64 19.64
C ILE A 71 3.96 26.01 20.21
N THR A 72 4.10 24.69 20.17
CA THR A 72 5.26 23.96 20.71
C THR A 72 6.44 23.82 19.74
N MET A 73 6.29 24.23 18.46
CA MET A 73 7.42 24.26 17.51
C MET A 73 8.59 25.08 18.08
N GLU A 74 9.82 24.65 17.77
CA GLU A 74 11.03 25.31 18.26
C GLU A 74 11.55 26.34 17.25
N ILE A 75 12.24 27.38 17.75
CA ILE A 75 12.95 28.31 16.89
C ILE A 75 14.09 27.54 16.20
N GLY A 76 14.19 27.64 14.88
CA GLY A 76 15.12 26.86 14.06
C GLY A 76 14.47 25.71 13.28
N ASP A 77 13.22 25.36 13.57
CA ASP A 77 12.47 24.37 12.79
C ASP A 77 12.13 24.88 11.39
N TYR A 78 12.03 23.95 10.43
CA TYR A 78 11.66 24.25 9.05
C TYR A 78 10.14 24.25 8.86
N ILE A 79 9.67 25.23 8.09
CA ILE A 79 8.27 25.38 7.69
C ILE A 79 8.17 25.21 6.18
N VAL A 80 7.28 24.32 5.79
CA VAL A 80 6.93 24.02 4.41
C VAL A 80 5.51 24.51 4.16
N MET A 81 5.33 25.43 3.23
CA MET A 81 4.02 25.92 2.83
C MET A 81 3.78 25.64 1.35
N PRO A 82 3.01 24.59 1.01
CA PRO A 82 2.56 24.35 -0.35
C PRO A 82 1.69 25.51 -0.82
N ARG A 83 1.94 26.01 -2.04
CA ARG A 83 1.13 27.08 -2.63
C ARG A 83 0.00 26.47 -3.46
N LYS A 84 -1.24 26.91 -3.23
CA LYS A 84 -2.43 26.24 -3.77
C LYS A 84 -2.57 26.46 -5.28
N HIS A 85 -2.28 27.67 -5.75
CA HIS A 85 -2.47 28.09 -7.14
C HIS A 85 -1.21 28.03 -8.00
N LEU A 86 -0.07 27.66 -7.40
CA LEU A 86 1.21 27.54 -8.08
C LEU A 86 1.81 26.16 -7.81
N SER A 87 2.48 25.56 -8.79
CA SER A 87 3.18 24.27 -8.62
C SER A 87 4.51 24.42 -7.88
N VAL A 88 4.54 25.23 -6.81
CA VAL A 88 5.72 25.52 -6.00
C VAL A 88 5.42 25.41 -4.51
N VAL A 89 6.47 25.23 -3.72
CA VAL A 89 6.44 25.14 -2.26
C VAL A 89 7.34 26.23 -1.68
N ALA A 90 6.87 26.92 -0.65
CA ALA A 90 7.68 27.87 0.10
C ALA A 90 8.34 27.17 1.30
N LEU A 91 9.65 27.34 1.44
CA LEU A 91 10.45 26.84 2.54
C LEU A 91 10.94 28.00 3.41
N GLY A 92 10.67 27.92 4.70
CA GLY A 92 11.12 28.89 5.68
C GLY A 92 11.67 28.24 6.94
N VAL A 93 12.30 29.04 7.78
CA VAL A 93 12.82 28.65 9.10
C VAL A 93 12.13 29.52 10.14
N LEU A 94 11.62 28.91 11.22
CA LEU A 94 11.04 29.65 12.33
C LEU A 94 12.11 30.47 13.04
N THR A 95 11.86 31.77 13.19
CA THR A 95 12.78 32.72 13.83
C THR A 95 12.22 33.35 15.10
N GLY A 96 10.97 33.04 15.47
CA GLY A 96 10.32 33.61 16.64
C GLY A 96 9.33 32.69 17.33
N PRO A 97 8.96 33.03 18.58
CA PRO A 97 7.91 32.32 19.32
C PRO A 97 6.53 32.56 18.71
N TYR A 98 5.53 31.88 19.27
CA TYR A 98 4.13 32.16 19.01
C TYR A 98 3.75 33.60 19.40
N GLU A 99 2.99 34.27 18.53
CA GLU A 99 2.49 35.64 18.70
C GLU A 99 1.01 35.66 18.34
N PHE A 100 0.17 36.22 19.23
CA PHE A 100 -1.23 36.48 18.97
C PHE A 100 -1.46 37.95 18.62
N ARG A 101 -2.02 38.20 17.44
CA ARG A 101 -2.32 39.54 16.91
C ARG A 101 -3.82 39.82 16.99
N ALA A 102 -4.27 40.35 18.13
CA ALA A 102 -5.69 40.67 18.35
C ALA A 102 -6.27 41.63 17.29
N GLU A 103 -5.45 42.59 16.83
CA GLU A 103 -5.82 43.61 15.84
C GLU A 103 -5.85 43.09 14.38
N ALA A 104 -5.40 41.85 14.14
CA ALA A 104 -5.40 41.27 12.79
C ALA A 104 -6.80 40.73 12.41
N PRO A 105 -7.13 40.67 11.10
CA PRO A 105 -8.38 40.11 10.62
C PRO A 105 -8.63 38.68 11.14
N PRO A 106 -9.89 38.26 11.35
CA PRO A 106 -10.21 36.89 11.75
C PRO A 106 -9.57 35.86 10.83
N GLY A 107 -8.79 34.94 11.39
CA GLY A 107 -8.01 33.94 10.65
C GLY A 107 -6.55 34.34 10.35
N PHE A 108 -6.10 35.52 10.78
CA PHE A 108 -4.70 35.99 10.66
C PHE A 108 -4.06 36.29 12.03
N ARG A 109 -4.71 35.87 13.12
CA ARG A 109 -4.33 36.26 14.49
C ARG A 109 -3.22 35.41 15.09
N HIS A 110 -3.15 34.13 14.74
CA HIS A 110 -2.17 33.20 15.28
C HIS A 110 -0.98 33.12 14.33
N VAL A 111 0.15 33.70 14.73
CA VAL A 111 1.32 33.79 13.86
C VAL A 111 2.61 33.37 14.54
N ARG A 112 3.58 32.97 13.72
CA ARG A 112 4.98 32.80 14.11
C ARG A 112 5.87 33.46 13.09
N ARG A 113 6.96 34.08 13.52
CA ARG A 113 7.93 34.70 12.60
C ARG A 113 8.72 33.62 11.87
N THR A 114 8.77 33.75 10.55
CA THR A 114 9.37 32.77 9.65
C THR A 114 10.23 33.47 8.61
N SER A 115 11.52 33.13 8.57
CA SER A 115 12.40 33.54 7.48
C SER A 115 12.21 32.61 6.29
N TRP A 116 11.55 33.08 5.23
CA TRP A 116 11.36 32.32 3.99
C TRP A 116 12.68 32.27 3.19
N VAL A 117 13.44 31.20 3.40
CA VAL A 117 14.75 30.98 2.75
C VAL A 117 14.58 30.71 1.26
N ARG A 118 13.53 29.96 0.86
CA ARG A 118 13.17 29.73 -0.54
C ARG A 118 11.66 29.83 -0.73
N PRO A 119 11.12 30.98 -1.14
CA PRO A 119 9.68 31.20 -1.27
C PRO A 119 9.05 30.48 -2.47
N SER A 120 9.84 29.92 -3.38
CA SER A 120 9.39 29.27 -4.61
C SER A 120 10.32 28.11 -5.02
N VAL A 121 10.17 26.95 -4.38
CA VAL A 121 10.78 25.69 -4.80
C VAL A 121 9.81 24.95 -5.71
N GLU A 122 10.22 24.61 -6.94
CA GLU A 122 9.37 23.85 -7.84
C GLU A 122 9.05 22.46 -7.28
N ARG A 123 7.79 22.02 -7.42
CA ARG A 123 7.38 20.67 -6.99
C ARG A 123 8.15 19.56 -7.70
N ALA A 124 8.70 19.82 -8.88
CA ALA A 124 9.54 18.88 -9.64
C ALA A 124 10.90 18.64 -8.98
N ALA A 125 11.41 19.60 -8.21
CA ALA A 125 12.69 19.48 -7.49
C ALA A 125 12.59 18.67 -6.18
N ILE A 126 11.38 18.23 -5.82
CA ILE A 126 11.07 17.45 -4.63
C ILE A 126 10.68 16.03 -5.06
N ARG A 127 11.32 15.01 -4.49
CA ARG A 127 11.02 13.62 -4.85
C ARG A 127 9.61 13.25 -4.40
N GLY A 128 9.03 12.27 -5.11
CA GLY A 128 7.60 11.97 -5.05
C GLY A 128 7.08 11.73 -3.64
N ASP A 129 7.82 10.96 -2.86
CA ASP A 129 7.45 10.59 -1.50
C ASP A 129 7.40 11.75 -0.49
N LEU A 130 8.38 12.66 -0.56
CA LEU A 130 8.41 13.85 0.28
C LEU A 130 7.36 14.84 -0.19
N ARG A 131 7.16 14.97 -1.50
CA ARG A 131 6.09 15.77 -2.10
C ARG A 131 4.70 15.30 -1.68
N ASP A 132 4.50 13.98 -1.58
CA ASP A 132 3.22 13.39 -1.16
C ASP A 132 3.00 13.59 0.35
N SER A 133 4.08 13.49 1.15
CA SER A 133 4.07 13.80 2.59
C SER A 133 3.77 15.28 2.87
N MET A 134 4.32 16.20 2.07
CA MET A 134 3.97 17.64 2.08
C MET A 134 2.54 17.90 1.57
N GLY A 135 1.96 16.94 0.84
CA GLY A 135 0.60 16.93 0.34
C GLY A 135 -0.46 16.55 1.38
N ALA A 136 -0.07 16.10 2.57
CA ALA A 136 -0.99 15.67 3.64
C ALA A 136 -2.05 16.73 3.99
N PHE A 137 -3.30 16.29 4.18
CA PHE A 137 -4.48 17.18 4.20
C PHE A 137 -4.60 18.12 5.41
N LEU A 138 -3.77 17.95 6.45
CA LEU A 138 -3.83 18.75 7.68
C LEU A 138 -3.25 20.16 7.48
N THR A 139 -3.73 21.13 8.28
CA THR A 139 -3.24 22.53 8.26
C THR A 139 -1.85 22.64 8.86
N VAL A 140 -1.59 21.88 9.93
CA VAL A 140 -0.28 21.74 10.56
C VAL A 140 0.04 20.26 10.70
N SER A 141 1.06 19.78 9.98
CA SER A 141 1.54 18.39 10.10
C SER A 141 3.05 18.34 10.22
N GLU A 142 3.53 17.41 11.05
CA GLU A 142 4.95 17.12 11.12
C GLU A 142 5.38 16.32 9.89
N LEU A 143 6.54 16.68 9.33
CA LEU A 143 7.23 15.90 8.33
C LEU A 143 8.29 15.05 9.04
N SER A 144 7.87 13.92 9.59
CA SER A 144 8.73 13.01 10.37
C SER A 144 9.14 11.74 9.63
N ARG A 145 8.54 11.44 8.48
CA ARG A 145 8.83 10.22 7.69
C ARG A 145 10.00 10.44 6.74
N ARG A 146 10.78 9.39 6.44
CA ARG A 146 11.78 9.34 5.35
C ARG A 146 12.77 10.52 5.37
N ASP A 147 13.36 10.78 6.54
CA ASP A 147 14.32 11.87 6.79
C ASP A 147 13.85 13.26 6.34
N ALA A 148 12.55 13.49 6.33
CA ALA A 148 11.99 14.70 5.74
C ALA A 148 12.56 15.99 6.37
N ALA A 149 12.92 16.00 7.65
CA ALA A 149 13.58 17.14 8.27
C ALA A 149 14.96 17.46 7.65
N ALA A 150 15.80 16.44 7.46
CA ALA A 150 17.12 16.58 6.83
C ALA A 150 17.00 16.95 5.34
N ARG A 151 16.02 16.36 4.63
CA ARG A 151 15.75 16.64 3.22
C ARG A 151 15.19 18.03 2.99
N VAL A 152 14.30 18.51 3.85
CA VAL A 152 13.80 19.89 3.81
C VAL A 152 14.92 20.88 4.10
N GLN A 153 15.83 20.55 5.04
CA GLN A 153 17.04 21.35 5.28
C GLN A 153 17.96 21.38 4.03
N ALA A 154 18.17 20.24 3.37
CA ALA A 154 18.93 20.18 2.12
C ALA A 154 18.27 21.01 1.02
N LEU A 155 16.97 20.84 0.81
CA LEU A 155 16.16 21.64 -0.12
C LEU A 155 16.26 23.14 0.16
N ALA A 156 16.25 23.57 1.41
CA ALA A 156 16.41 24.97 1.77
C ALA A 156 17.80 25.52 1.36
N LYS A 157 18.86 24.71 1.47
CA LYS A 157 20.24 25.09 1.12
C LYS A 157 20.49 25.00 -0.40
N THR A 158 20.28 23.83 -1.00
CA THR A 158 20.68 23.52 -2.38
C THR A 158 19.56 23.75 -3.40
N GLY A 159 18.30 23.75 -2.98
CA GLY A 159 17.14 23.88 -3.87
C GLY A 159 16.72 22.58 -4.57
N THR A 160 17.37 21.45 -4.27
CA THR A 160 17.06 20.13 -4.85
C THR A 160 16.96 19.10 -3.72
N ASP A 161 15.99 18.19 -3.80
CA ASP A 161 15.81 17.09 -2.84
C ASP A 161 16.82 15.96 -3.12
N PRO A 162 17.74 15.67 -2.19
CA PRO A 162 18.71 14.59 -2.37
C PRO A 162 18.07 13.20 -2.33
N GLY A 163 16.82 13.07 -1.87
CA GLY A 163 16.22 11.78 -1.49
C GLY A 163 16.43 11.51 0.01
N TYR A 164 15.77 10.49 0.55
CA TYR A 164 15.99 10.05 1.93
C TYR A 164 17.24 9.17 2.05
N MET A 165 17.75 8.96 3.26
CA MET A 165 18.90 8.06 3.45
C MET A 165 18.49 6.64 3.06
N GLY A 166 19.10 6.11 1.99
CA GLY A 166 18.71 4.82 1.39
C GLY A 166 17.88 4.92 0.11
N ASP A 167 17.63 6.13 -0.40
CA ASP A 167 17.13 6.36 -1.77
C ASP A 167 18.27 6.15 -2.79
N GLY A 168 18.66 4.89 -2.95
CA GLY A 168 19.66 4.40 -3.91
C GLY A 168 19.23 3.05 -4.48
N GLU A 169 19.98 2.55 -5.48
CA GLU A 169 19.81 1.18 -5.97
C GLU A 169 19.75 0.19 -4.79
N PRO A 170 18.87 -0.83 -4.85
CA PRO A 170 18.84 -1.87 -3.84
C PRO A 170 20.25 -2.48 -3.71
N PRO A 171 20.70 -2.81 -2.49
CA PRO A 171 22.02 -3.38 -2.29
C PRO A 171 22.19 -4.63 -3.18
N GLY A 172 23.40 -4.84 -3.70
CA GLY A 172 23.67 -5.98 -4.59
C GLY A 172 23.71 -7.31 -3.84
N SER A 173 23.91 -7.26 -2.52
CA SER A 173 24.06 -8.42 -1.65
C SER A 173 23.62 -8.14 -0.20
N PRO A 174 23.41 -9.18 0.61
CA PRO A 174 23.18 -9.03 2.06
C PRO A 174 24.34 -8.35 2.80
N GLU A 175 25.57 -8.49 2.30
CA GLU A 175 26.77 -7.86 2.89
C GLU A 175 26.78 -6.34 2.63
N ASP A 176 26.30 -5.91 1.46
CA ASP A 176 26.09 -4.50 1.14
C ASP A 176 24.98 -3.91 2.02
N LEU A 177 23.91 -4.66 2.29
CA LEU A 177 22.85 -4.25 3.21
C LEU A 177 23.38 -4.03 4.64
N VAL A 178 24.27 -4.89 5.14
CA VAL A 178 24.91 -4.71 6.45
C VAL A 178 25.80 -3.45 6.46
N THR A 179 26.52 -3.21 5.36
CA THR A 179 27.39 -2.03 5.22
C THR A 179 26.56 -0.75 5.18
N ASP A 180 25.47 -0.75 4.41
CA ASP A 180 24.50 0.35 4.36
C ASP A 180 23.91 0.64 5.75
N VAL A 181 23.40 -0.38 6.45
CA VAL A 181 22.81 -0.21 7.78
C VAL A 181 23.86 0.25 8.80
N ARG A 182 25.14 -0.14 8.65
CA ARG A 182 26.24 0.33 9.50
C ARG A 182 26.57 1.80 9.25
N ASP A 183 26.54 2.25 8.00
CA ASP A 183 26.90 3.61 7.61
C ASP A 183 25.74 4.61 7.81
N SER A 184 24.50 4.21 7.55
CA SER A 184 23.30 5.07 7.64
C SER A 184 22.37 4.77 8.83
N GLY A 185 22.66 3.74 9.62
CA GLY A 185 21.87 3.31 10.79
C GLY A 185 20.59 2.52 10.46
N THR A 186 19.92 2.87 9.36
CA THR A 186 18.76 2.13 8.84
C THR A 186 18.77 2.12 7.30
N ARG A 187 18.14 1.11 6.70
CA ARG A 187 17.94 0.98 5.25
C ARG A 187 16.50 0.59 4.95
N GLN A 188 15.81 1.35 4.10
CA GLN A 188 14.48 0.96 3.61
C GLN A 188 14.55 0.30 2.24
N LEU A 189 13.81 -0.79 2.06
CA LEU A 189 13.68 -1.57 0.83
C LEU A 189 12.22 -1.98 0.63
N THR A 190 11.81 -2.37 -0.58
CA THR A 190 10.55 -3.13 -0.69
C THR A 190 10.74 -4.53 -0.12
N ALA A 191 9.66 -5.18 0.32
CA ALA A 191 9.74 -6.59 0.72
C ALA A 191 10.28 -7.46 -0.42
N ARG A 192 9.99 -7.12 -1.69
CA ARG A 192 10.56 -7.76 -2.89
C ARG A 192 12.06 -7.54 -3.01
N ASP A 193 12.55 -6.32 -2.84
CA ASP A 193 13.98 -6.03 -2.94
C ASP A 193 14.78 -6.71 -1.82
N LEU A 194 14.19 -6.77 -0.62
CA LEU A 194 14.79 -7.45 0.53
C LEU A 194 15.00 -8.94 0.26
N ILE A 195 13.96 -9.68 -0.13
CA ILE A 195 14.10 -11.11 -0.45
C ILE A 195 14.98 -11.33 -1.71
N GLY A 196 15.01 -10.33 -2.61
CA GLY A 196 15.85 -10.29 -3.80
C GLY A 196 17.34 -10.39 -3.51
N LEU A 197 17.80 -9.92 -2.34
CA LEU A 197 19.19 -10.04 -1.91
C LEU A 197 19.66 -11.49 -1.80
N TRP A 198 18.74 -12.42 -1.55
CA TRP A 198 19.00 -13.86 -1.51
C TRP A 198 18.61 -14.57 -2.81
N GLY A 199 18.41 -13.83 -3.89
CA GLY A 199 18.04 -14.36 -5.21
C GLY A 199 16.58 -14.77 -5.36
N TRP A 200 15.75 -14.49 -4.34
CA TRP A 200 14.34 -14.85 -4.34
C TRP A 200 13.50 -13.69 -4.85
N LYS A 201 12.51 -14.00 -5.69
CA LYS A 201 11.57 -13.00 -6.20
C LYS A 201 10.22 -13.03 -5.48
N ARG A 202 9.98 -14.05 -4.65
CA ARG A 202 8.66 -14.39 -4.08
C ARG A 202 8.77 -14.77 -2.61
N ARG A 203 7.75 -14.45 -1.80
CA ARG A 203 7.67 -14.94 -0.41
C ARG A 203 7.02 -16.33 -0.41
N THR A 204 7.80 -17.32 0.01
CA THR A 204 7.31 -18.64 0.42
C THR A 204 7.62 -18.82 1.90
N SER A 205 6.99 -19.77 2.58
CA SER A 205 7.31 -20.06 3.99
C SER A 205 8.81 -20.29 4.18
N ASP A 206 9.40 -21.05 3.26
CA ASP A 206 10.80 -21.45 3.33
C ASP A 206 11.73 -20.25 3.08
N VAL A 207 11.32 -19.31 2.22
CA VAL A 207 12.06 -18.05 1.99
C VAL A 207 11.95 -17.14 3.19
N THR A 208 10.77 -17.01 3.81
CA THR A 208 10.60 -16.19 5.01
C THR A 208 11.47 -16.71 6.15
N ASP A 209 11.46 -18.02 6.40
CA ASP A 209 12.27 -18.64 7.46
C ASP A 209 13.78 -18.50 7.18
N LEU A 210 14.21 -18.68 5.92
CA LEU A 210 15.60 -18.51 5.50
C LEU A 210 16.08 -17.06 5.67
N VAL A 211 15.27 -16.10 5.21
CA VAL A 211 15.60 -14.68 5.28
C VAL A 211 15.59 -14.19 6.72
N ASP A 212 14.64 -14.63 7.55
CA ASP A 212 14.63 -14.35 9.00
C ASP A 212 15.90 -14.88 9.69
N GLN A 213 16.29 -16.13 9.39
CA GLN A 213 17.50 -16.72 9.95
C GLN A 213 18.75 -15.94 9.53
N HIS A 214 18.88 -15.62 8.24
CA HIS A 214 20.04 -14.88 7.75
C HIS A 214 20.08 -13.43 8.26
N LEU A 215 18.94 -12.76 8.39
CA LEU A 215 18.88 -11.42 8.99
C LEU A 215 19.34 -11.45 10.46
N ALA A 216 18.92 -12.46 11.23
CA ALA A 216 19.36 -12.65 12.60
C ALA A 216 20.87 -12.95 12.69
N GLU A 217 21.41 -13.79 11.80
CA GLU A 217 22.85 -14.06 11.72
C GLU A 217 23.68 -12.80 11.39
N LEU A 218 23.11 -11.88 10.60
CA LEU A 218 23.71 -10.60 10.25
C LEU A 218 23.47 -9.50 11.30
N GLY A 219 22.72 -9.80 12.37
CA GLY A 219 22.35 -8.83 13.41
C GLY A 219 21.48 -7.70 12.87
N LEU A 220 20.55 -8.00 11.98
CA LEU A 220 19.62 -7.06 11.35
C LEU A 220 18.18 -7.39 11.73
N ARG A 221 17.35 -6.36 11.90
CA ARG A 221 15.92 -6.47 12.17
C ARG A 221 15.11 -5.67 11.16
N VAL A 222 13.93 -6.18 10.80
CA VAL A 222 13.04 -5.59 9.80
C VAL A 222 11.71 -5.15 10.44
N ASP A 223 11.27 -3.92 10.19
CA ASP A 223 10.00 -3.35 10.66
C ASP A 223 9.32 -2.46 9.58
N PRO A 224 8.02 -2.66 9.24
CA PRO A 224 7.21 -3.83 9.59
C PRO A 224 7.83 -5.11 9.01
N HIS A 225 7.45 -6.27 9.55
CA HIS A 225 7.95 -7.56 9.07
C HIS A 225 7.64 -7.72 7.57
N PHE A 226 8.58 -8.21 6.76
CA PHE A 226 8.40 -8.30 5.30
C PHE A 226 7.36 -9.36 4.88
N GLY A 227 6.98 -10.24 5.80
CA GLY A 227 5.82 -11.13 5.67
C GLY A 227 4.47 -10.42 5.87
N ASP A 228 4.45 -9.24 6.50
CA ASP A 228 3.24 -8.49 6.81
C ASP A 228 2.96 -7.46 5.69
N GLY A 229 1.88 -7.66 4.92
CA GLY A 229 1.45 -6.75 3.86
C GLY A 229 1.87 -7.12 2.44
N GLN A 230 1.86 -6.15 1.52
CA GLN A 230 2.15 -6.36 0.09
C GLN A 230 3.66 -6.50 -0.20
N LEU A 231 4.03 -7.26 -1.24
CA LEU A 231 5.42 -7.44 -1.71
C LEU A 231 6.11 -6.11 -2.08
N ASP A 232 5.34 -5.19 -2.66
CA ASP A 232 5.79 -3.84 -3.01
C ASP A 232 5.69 -2.86 -1.82
N GLY A 233 5.26 -3.36 -0.65
CA GLY A 233 5.28 -2.63 0.61
C GLY A 233 6.71 -2.39 1.08
N LEU A 234 6.94 -1.22 1.67
CA LEU A 234 8.26 -0.84 2.18
C LEU A 234 8.49 -1.40 3.58
N VAL A 235 9.70 -1.92 3.79
CA VAL A 235 10.19 -2.47 5.05
C VAL A 235 11.48 -1.75 5.45
N THR A 236 11.67 -1.52 6.75
CA THR A 236 12.87 -0.85 7.29
C THR A 236 13.78 -1.86 7.94
N VAL A 237 15.00 -1.99 7.45
CA VAL A 237 16.08 -2.79 8.03
C VAL A 237 16.92 -1.92 8.96
N SER A 238 17.21 -2.41 10.16
CA SER A 238 18.00 -1.71 11.20
C SER A 238 18.91 -2.70 11.95
N ALA A 239 19.98 -2.22 12.58
CA ALA A 239 20.86 -3.08 13.37
C ALA A 239 20.20 -3.58 14.67
N GLU A 240 20.42 -4.84 15.01
CA GLU A 240 19.91 -5.46 16.22
C GLU A 240 20.76 -4.99 17.42
N GLY A 241 20.29 -3.93 18.09
CA GLY A 241 20.97 -3.34 19.26
C GLY A 241 21.04 -1.82 19.30
N SER A 242 20.67 -1.10 18.23
CA SER A 242 20.53 0.36 18.27
C SER A 242 19.21 0.75 18.94
N THR A 243 19.23 0.79 20.27
CA THR A 243 18.15 1.38 21.07
C THR A 243 18.57 2.79 21.47
N GLU A 244 18.16 3.82 20.73
CA GLU A 244 18.08 5.23 21.18
C GLU A 244 17.04 5.93 20.28
N LEU A 245 15.97 6.61 20.70
CA LEU A 245 15.46 7.09 21.98
C LEU A 245 13.94 7.26 21.86
N GLY A 246 13.19 6.77 22.85
CA GLY A 246 11.74 6.94 22.96
C GLY A 246 11.20 6.43 24.29
N ASP A 247 11.92 6.68 25.38
CA ASP A 247 11.46 6.49 26.76
C ASP A 247 11.20 7.90 27.33
N GLY A 248 10.07 8.25 27.96
CA GLY A 248 8.85 7.51 28.22
C GLY A 248 7.84 8.45 28.87
N ILE A 249 6.56 8.11 28.81
CA ILE A 249 5.63 8.26 29.93
C ILE A 249 4.75 7.00 29.90
N ARG A 250 5.24 5.95 30.56
CA ARG A 250 4.36 4.90 31.09
C ARG A 250 4.06 5.28 32.52
N ASP A 251 2.88 5.84 32.73
CA ASP A 251 2.34 6.03 34.06
C ASP A 251 1.99 4.67 34.67
N GLN A 252 2.34 4.53 35.95
CA GLN A 252 2.21 3.31 36.71
C GLN A 252 0.77 3.15 37.20
N ALA A 253 0.13 2.05 36.81
CA ALA A 253 -0.90 1.44 37.64
C ALA A 253 -0.56 -0.05 37.78
N ARG A 254 -0.02 -0.40 38.97
CA ARG A 254 0.15 -1.76 39.45
C ARG A 254 -1.23 -2.42 39.60
N GLY A 255 -1.36 -3.61 39.04
CA GLY A 255 -2.33 -4.63 39.43
C GLY A 255 -1.69 -5.98 39.13
N ASP A 256 -1.36 -6.71 40.20
CA ASP A 256 -0.76 -8.04 40.15
C ASP A 256 -1.55 -9.01 39.28
N ASP A 257 -0.84 -9.72 38.38
CA ASP A 257 -1.05 -11.16 38.20
C ASP A 257 0.19 -11.78 37.54
N GLN A 258 0.97 -12.46 38.39
CA GLN A 258 2.02 -13.37 37.99
C GLN A 258 1.38 -14.62 37.37
N GLN A 259 1.31 -14.67 36.04
CA GLN A 259 1.25 -15.94 35.32
C GLN A 259 2.33 -15.98 34.22
N ALA A 260 3.19 -16.98 34.41
CA ALA A 260 4.26 -17.47 33.56
C ALA A 260 4.14 -17.10 32.06
N ARG A 261 5.17 -16.41 31.56
CA ARG A 261 5.50 -16.45 30.12
C ARG A 261 6.00 -17.86 29.80
N PRO A 262 5.36 -18.63 28.89
CA PRO A 262 6.04 -19.77 28.31
C PRO A 262 7.07 -19.24 27.31
N ASN A 263 8.31 -19.70 27.43
CA ASN A 263 9.25 -19.70 26.33
C ASN A 263 8.58 -20.36 25.13
N ALA A 264 8.31 -19.60 24.07
CA ALA A 264 7.83 -20.12 22.81
C ALA A 264 8.95 -20.06 21.77
N ASP A 265 10.01 -20.86 22.02
CA ASP A 265 10.81 -21.42 20.94
C ASP A 265 10.08 -22.70 20.49
N GLY A 266 9.19 -22.52 19.52
CA GLY A 266 8.51 -23.58 18.80
C GLY A 266 8.42 -23.17 17.33
N PRO A 267 8.32 -24.13 16.38
CA PRO A 267 8.17 -23.81 14.97
C PRO A 267 6.97 -22.89 14.81
N ARG A 268 7.19 -21.66 14.30
CA ARG A 268 6.14 -20.66 14.13
C ARG A 268 5.02 -21.29 13.31
N ASP A 269 3.86 -21.43 13.93
CA ASP A 269 2.67 -21.98 13.29
C ASP A 269 2.37 -21.16 12.03
N ARG A 270 2.24 -21.84 10.89
CA ARG A 270 2.20 -21.21 9.57
C ARG A 270 0.93 -20.36 9.46
N ASP A 271 1.04 -19.04 9.57
CA ASP A 271 -0.11 -18.14 9.39
C ASP A 271 -0.52 -18.10 7.91
N LEU A 272 -1.31 -19.10 7.50
CA LEU A 272 -1.94 -19.20 6.18
C LEU A 272 -3.16 -18.27 6.06
N THR A 273 -3.41 -17.41 7.04
CA THR A 273 -4.60 -16.55 7.07
C THR A 273 -4.45 -15.42 6.04
N TRP A 274 -5.34 -15.42 5.06
CA TRP A 274 -5.39 -14.31 4.09
C TRP A 274 -5.96 -13.08 4.77
N ARG A 275 -5.15 -12.04 4.90
CA ARG A 275 -5.56 -10.74 5.44
C ARG A 275 -5.87 -9.77 4.31
N ILE A 276 -6.75 -8.80 4.58
CA ILE A 276 -7.10 -7.75 3.62
C ILE A 276 -5.86 -6.96 3.18
N GLY A 277 -4.91 -6.71 4.09
CA GLY A 277 -3.65 -6.02 3.80
C GLY A 277 -2.73 -6.73 2.82
N ASN A 278 -2.89 -8.05 2.63
CA ASN A 278 -2.05 -8.85 1.73
C ASN A 278 -2.58 -8.85 0.28
N LEU A 279 -3.75 -8.25 0.05
CA LEU A 279 -4.37 -8.16 -1.27
C LEU A 279 -4.02 -6.83 -1.93
N PRO A 280 -3.84 -6.79 -3.26
CA PRO A 280 -3.86 -5.53 -3.98
C PRO A 280 -5.27 -4.94 -3.93
N PHE A 281 -5.37 -3.71 -3.43
CA PHE A 281 -6.59 -2.93 -3.40
C PHE A 281 -6.28 -1.48 -3.77
N VAL A 282 -7.29 -0.74 -4.24
CA VAL A 282 -7.10 0.64 -4.70
C VAL A 282 -6.91 1.55 -3.49
N GLN A 283 -5.75 2.22 -3.40
CA GLN A 283 -5.44 3.16 -2.31
C GLN A 283 -5.89 4.60 -2.63
N GLU A 284 -5.83 5.01 -3.90
CA GLU A 284 -6.32 6.32 -4.35
C GLU A 284 -7.84 6.28 -4.63
N VAL A 285 -8.64 6.40 -3.57
CA VAL A 285 -10.10 6.33 -3.70
C VAL A 285 -10.68 7.72 -3.96
N VAL A 286 -11.48 7.85 -5.02
CA VAL A 286 -12.27 9.05 -5.26
C VAL A 286 -13.40 9.11 -4.24
N THR A 287 -13.47 10.20 -3.48
CA THR A 287 -14.47 10.40 -2.42
C THR A 287 -15.34 11.63 -2.70
N VAL A 288 -16.52 11.66 -2.10
CA VAL A 288 -17.47 12.78 -2.15
C VAL A 288 -17.95 13.14 -0.75
N ARG A 289 -18.62 14.29 -0.59
CA ARG A 289 -19.19 14.73 0.68
C ARG A 289 -20.71 14.69 0.64
N ALA A 290 -21.33 14.49 1.80
CA ALA A 290 -22.79 14.39 1.91
C ALA A 290 -23.52 15.67 1.41
N GLY A 291 -22.91 16.84 1.58
CA GLY A 291 -23.44 18.12 1.10
C GLY A 291 -23.23 18.39 -0.39
N ASP A 292 -22.44 17.58 -1.10
CA ASP A 292 -22.19 17.79 -2.52
C ASP A 292 -23.46 17.56 -3.33
N ALA A 293 -23.61 18.28 -4.44
CA ALA A 293 -24.65 18.01 -5.41
C ALA A 293 -24.50 16.57 -5.95
N LEU A 294 -25.61 15.90 -6.22
CA LEU A 294 -25.58 14.51 -6.69
C LEU A 294 -24.78 14.33 -7.99
N SER A 295 -24.75 15.35 -8.85
CA SER A 295 -23.94 15.40 -10.07
C SER A 295 -22.44 15.24 -9.81
N ARG A 296 -21.93 15.67 -8.64
CA ARG A 296 -20.53 15.52 -8.23
C ARG A 296 -20.13 14.06 -8.00
N ALA A 297 -21.08 13.21 -7.59
CA ALA A 297 -20.89 11.77 -7.51
C ALA A 297 -21.10 11.09 -8.87
N ILE A 298 -22.16 11.45 -9.59
CA ILE A 298 -22.50 10.85 -10.89
C ILE A 298 -21.37 11.03 -11.91
N THR A 299 -20.76 12.22 -11.99
CA THR A 299 -19.72 12.52 -12.99
C THR A 299 -18.54 11.53 -12.95
N PRO A 300 -17.81 11.37 -11.82
CA PRO A 300 -16.73 10.39 -11.75
C PRO A 300 -17.24 8.93 -11.83
N MET A 301 -18.47 8.63 -11.40
CA MET A 301 -19.04 7.29 -11.55
C MET A 301 -19.25 6.89 -13.01
N VAL A 302 -19.66 7.82 -13.86
CA VAL A 302 -19.79 7.58 -15.31
C VAL A 302 -18.44 7.65 -16.01
N GLU A 303 -17.64 8.68 -15.75
CA GLU A 303 -16.37 8.90 -16.46
C GLU A 303 -15.33 7.82 -16.21
N ARG A 304 -15.38 7.17 -15.04
CA ARG A 304 -14.38 6.18 -14.60
C ARG A 304 -14.98 4.81 -14.34
N ASP A 305 -16.23 4.58 -14.77
CA ASP A 305 -16.97 3.33 -14.56
C ASP A 305 -17.02 2.86 -13.10
N PHE A 306 -17.15 3.80 -12.15
CA PHE A 306 -17.29 3.46 -10.73
C PHE A 306 -18.74 3.16 -10.37
N SER A 307 -18.94 2.10 -9.60
CA SER A 307 -20.26 1.70 -9.09
C SER A 307 -20.59 2.26 -7.70
N GLN A 308 -19.56 2.75 -7.00
CA GLN A 308 -19.67 3.29 -5.66
C GLN A 308 -18.58 4.35 -5.40
N LEU A 309 -18.88 5.27 -4.50
CA LEU A 309 -17.92 6.24 -3.97
C LEU A 309 -18.09 6.36 -2.45
N PRO A 310 -17.00 6.31 -1.66
CA PRO A 310 -17.08 6.62 -0.24
C PRO A 310 -17.53 8.06 -0.04
N VAL A 311 -18.46 8.24 0.90
CA VAL A 311 -18.87 9.55 1.38
C VAL A 311 -18.09 9.84 2.65
N VAL A 312 -17.30 10.89 2.64
CA VAL A 312 -16.38 11.24 3.74
C VAL A 312 -16.66 12.64 4.25
N ASP A 313 -16.12 12.93 5.43
CA ASP A 313 -16.07 14.30 5.94
C ASP A 313 -14.80 15.07 5.48
N HIS A 314 -14.50 16.18 6.13
CA HIS A 314 -13.35 17.02 5.81
C HIS A 314 -12.00 16.39 6.20
N ASN A 315 -11.99 15.42 7.14
CA ASN A 315 -10.81 14.68 7.58
C ASN A 315 -10.67 13.32 6.87
N ASN A 316 -11.45 13.08 5.82
CA ASN A 316 -11.49 11.82 5.09
C ASN A 316 -12.01 10.62 5.93
N VAL A 317 -12.71 10.92 7.03
CA VAL A 317 -13.38 9.91 7.85
C VAL A 317 -14.64 9.46 7.14
N LEU A 318 -14.83 8.15 7.05
CA LEU A 318 -15.96 7.54 6.36
C LEU A 318 -17.28 7.86 7.08
N ARG A 319 -18.23 8.42 6.32
CA ARG A 319 -19.61 8.70 6.77
C ARG A 319 -20.65 7.82 6.09
N GLY A 320 -20.27 7.18 4.99
CA GLY A 320 -21.08 6.16 4.33
C GLY A 320 -20.59 5.95 2.90
N VAL A 321 -21.47 5.47 2.04
CA VAL A 321 -21.18 5.23 0.62
C VAL A 321 -22.36 5.70 -0.23
N VAL A 322 -22.07 6.17 -1.44
CA VAL A 322 -23.08 6.39 -2.47
C VAL A 322 -22.86 5.38 -3.58
N THR A 323 -23.94 4.72 -4.01
CA THR A 323 -23.93 3.69 -5.06
C THR A 323 -24.96 4.03 -6.13
N TRP A 324 -24.88 3.39 -7.32
CA TRP A 324 -25.91 3.55 -8.34
C TRP A 324 -27.30 3.17 -7.84
N GLU A 325 -27.41 2.14 -7.00
CA GLU A 325 -28.67 1.75 -6.37
C GLU A 325 -29.20 2.85 -5.44
N GLY A 326 -28.33 3.43 -4.59
CA GLY A 326 -28.68 4.54 -3.71
C GLY A 326 -29.17 5.77 -4.48
N ILE A 327 -28.49 6.11 -5.58
CA ILE A 327 -28.85 7.21 -6.49
C ILE A 327 -30.23 6.94 -7.13
N ALA A 328 -30.45 5.75 -7.68
CA ALA A 328 -31.72 5.39 -8.31
C ALA A 328 -32.88 5.45 -7.30
N ARG A 329 -32.68 4.93 -6.09
CA ARG A 329 -33.66 4.98 -5.00
C ARG A 329 -34.00 6.41 -4.59
N ALA A 330 -32.99 7.28 -4.49
CA ALA A 330 -33.17 8.69 -4.17
C ALA A 330 -33.96 9.44 -5.27
N GLN A 331 -33.67 9.15 -6.54
CA GLN A 331 -34.39 9.71 -7.69
C GLN A 331 -35.85 9.29 -7.76
N LEU A 332 -36.13 7.98 -7.61
CA LEU A 332 -37.50 7.46 -7.56
C LEU A 332 -38.29 8.03 -6.37
N GLY A 333 -37.61 8.32 -5.26
CA GLY A 333 -38.19 8.96 -4.09
C GLY A 333 -38.31 10.49 -4.16
N GLY A 334 -37.92 11.12 -5.27
CA GLY A 334 -37.97 12.58 -5.46
C GLY A 334 -36.93 13.37 -4.66
N ARG A 335 -35.87 12.73 -4.16
CA ARG A 335 -34.82 13.34 -3.33
C ARG A 335 -33.50 13.41 -4.12
N THR A 336 -33.36 14.39 -5.01
CA THR A 336 -32.27 14.41 -6.01
C THR A 336 -31.21 15.48 -5.81
N ALA A 337 -31.30 16.26 -4.74
CA ALA A 337 -30.49 17.47 -4.60
C ALA A 337 -29.03 17.15 -4.24
N THR A 338 -28.79 16.27 -3.27
CA THR A 338 -27.45 16.08 -2.69
C THR A 338 -27.10 14.60 -2.52
N VAL A 339 -25.80 14.34 -2.36
CA VAL A 339 -25.26 13.01 -2.05
C VAL A 339 -25.89 12.44 -0.78
N ALA A 340 -26.20 13.27 0.23
CA ALA A 340 -26.89 12.85 1.45
C ALA A 340 -28.24 12.15 1.18
N ASN A 341 -28.92 12.47 0.06
CA ASN A 341 -30.18 11.83 -0.28
C ASN A 341 -30.03 10.39 -0.80
N ALA A 342 -28.84 10.05 -1.32
CA ALA A 342 -28.48 8.75 -1.87
C ALA A 342 -27.48 7.98 -1.00
N LEU A 343 -27.13 8.52 0.17
CA LEU A 343 -26.16 7.99 1.11
C LEU A 343 -26.69 6.71 1.78
N ASP A 344 -25.90 5.65 1.72
CA ASP A 344 -25.99 4.54 2.68
C ASP A 344 -24.99 4.78 3.82
N PRO A 345 -25.46 5.02 5.06
CA PRO A 345 -24.59 5.30 6.20
C PRO A 345 -23.87 4.07 6.77
N HIS A 346 -24.20 2.84 6.33
CA HIS A 346 -23.64 1.60 6.88
C HIS A 346 -22.93 0.75 5.81
N PRO A 347 -21.89 1.29 5.13
CA PRO A 347 -21.13 0.52 4.16
C PRO A 347 -20.41 -0.66 4.81
N GLU A 348 -20.12 -1.67 3.99
CA GLU A 348 -19.20 -2.72 4.40
C GLU A 348 -17.78 -2.15 4.58
N THR A 349 -17.18 -2.32 5.75
CA THR A 349 -15.85 -1.81 6.07
C THR A 349 -14.91 -2.88 6.62
N ALA A 350 -13.65 -2.81 6.24
CA ALA A 350 -12.59 -3.67 6.75
C ALA A 350 -11.33 -2.86 7.10
N ARG A 351 -10.41 -3.49 7.84
CA ARG A 351 -9.08 -2.98 8.15
C ARG A 351 -8.07 -3.98 7.61
N VAL A 352 -6.83 -3.54 7.42
CA VAL A 352 -5.78 -4.34 6.77
C VAL A 352 -5.45 -5.62 7.54
N GLU A 353 -5.60 -5.60 8.86
CA GLU A 353 -5.33 -6.71 9.76
C GLU A 353 -6.43 -7.79 9.76
N HIS A 354 -7.63 -7.49 9.26
CA HIS A 354 -8.75 -8.43 9.27
C HIS A 354 -8.53 -9.59 8.29
N ALA A 355 -8.93 -10.78 8.70
CA ALA A 355 -8.98 -11.95 7.83
C ALA A 355 -10.05 -11.76 6.73
N LEU A 356 -9.69 -12.12 5.51
CA LEU A 356 -10.52 -12.01 4.31
C LEU A 356 -11.73 -12.95 4.38
N PHE A 357 -11.50 -14.22 4.74
CA PHE A 357 -12.53 -15.26 4.66
C PHE A 357 -13.70 -14.99 5.62
N ASP A 358 -13.43 -14.43 6.80
CA ASP A 358 -14.46 -14.03 7.77
C ASP A 358 -15.41 -12.95 7.23
N ARG A 359 -14.99 -12.23 6.18
CA ARG A 359 -15.72 -11.11 5.59
C ARG A 359 -16.22 -11.40 4.18
N MET A 360 -15.87 -12.55 3.60
CA MET A 360 -16.14 -12.88 2.20
C MET A 360 -17.62 -12.74 1.87
N ASP A 361 -18.49 -13.32 2.69
CA ASP A 361 -19.95 -13.26 2.47
C ASP A 361 -20.49 -11.83 2.49
N ARG A 362 -19.89 -10.96 3.30
CA ARG A 362 -20.30 -9.54 3.39
C ARG A 362 -19.85 -8.79 2.15
N ILE A 363 -18.59 -8.96 1.74
CA ILE A 363 -18.02 -8.33 0.54
C ILE A 363 -18.75 -8.79 -0.73
N GLN A 364 -19.12 -10.06 -0.82
CA GLN A 364 -19.88 -10.58 -1.96
C GLN A 364 -21.29 -10.00 -2.03
N ARG A 365 -21.95 -9.84 -0.86
CA ARG A 365 -23.29 -9.23 -0.79
C ARG A 365 -23.29 -7.75 -1.14
N SER A 366 -22.33 -6.98 -0.65
CA SER A 366 -22.20 -5.55 -0.96
C SER A 366 -21.53 -5.27 -2.31
N GLY A 367 -20.79 -6.24 -2.85
CA GLY A 367 -19.94 -6.08 -4.04
C GLY A 367 -18.59 -5.40 -3.76
N PHE A 368 -18.37 -4.84 -2.57
CA PHE A 368 -17.14 -4.15 -2.18
C PHE A 368 -17.00 -4.02 -0.67
N THR A 369 -15.80 -3.67 -0.20
CA THR A 369 -15.55 -3.20 1.16
C THR A 369 -14.66 -1.96 1.13
N ILE A 370 -15.00 -0.96 1.94
CA ILE A 370 -14.15 0.21 2.15
C ILE A 370 -13.11 -0.15 3.21
N ILE A 371 -11.85 0.04 2.87
CA ILE A 371 -10.75 -0.22 3.78
C ILE A 371 -10.49 1.06 4.55
N VAL A 372 -10.53 0.96 5.87
CA VAL A 372 -10.34 2.08 6.81
C VAL A 372 -9.22 1.79 7.81
N ASP A 373 -8.69 2.84 8.42
CA ASP A 373 -7.71 2.74 9.51
C ASP A 373 -8.37 2.67 10.90
N GLY A 374 -7.55 2.86 11.95
CA GLY A 374 -7.99 2.93 13.35
C GLY A 374 -9.00 4.04 13.63
N GLU A 375 -8.91 5.15 12.90
CA GLU A 375 -9.70 6.37 13.06
C GLU A 375 -10.89 6.44 12.08
N ASN A 376 -11.17 5.33 11.39
CA ASN A 376 -12.21 5.23 10.36
C ASN A 376 -11.95 6.14 9.13
N THR A 377 -10.68 6.48 8.89
CA THR A 377 -10.24 7.20 7.69
C THR A 377 -10.17 6.24 6.52
N VAL A 378 -10.68 6.64 5.35
CA VAL A 378 -10.62 5.81 4.14
C VAL A 378 -9.17 5.68 3.66
N ILE A 379 -8.67 4.46 3.61
CA ILE A 379 -7.33 4.10 3.10
C ILE A 379 -7.38 3.32 1.78
N GLY A 380 -8.55 2.78 1.43
CA GLY A 380 -8.70 2.06 0.18
C GLY A 380 -10.10 1.50 -0.07
N ILE A 381 -10.26 0.84 -1.21
CA ILE A 381 -11.45 0.05 -1.55
C ILE A 381 -11.02 -1.28 -2.17
N LEU A 382 -11.68 -2.36 -1.75
CA LEU A 382 -11.53 -3.69 -2.32
C LEU A 382 -12.88 -4.14 -2.85
N THR A 383 -12.94 -4.48 -4.14
CA THR A 383 -14.18 -4.94 -4.79
C THR A 383 -14.22 -6.46 -4.93
N SER A 384 -15.41 -7.00 -5.15
CA SER A 384 -15.57 -8.42 -5.52
C SER A 384 -14.88 -8.76 -6.84
N THR A 385 -14.72 -7.79 -7.74
CA THR A 385 -13.99 -7.94 -9.00
C THR A 385 -12.49 -8.06 -8.75
N ASP A 386 -11.94 -7.27 -7.83
CA ASP A 386 -10.53 -7.39 -7.41
C ASP A 386 -10.26 -8.77 -6.80
N LEU A 387 -11.16 -9.23 -5.92
CA LEU A 387 -11.09 -10.56 -5.32
C LEU A 387 -11.17 -11.68 -6.36
N ALA A 388 -12.10 -11.58 -7.30
CA ALA A 388 -12.22 -12.54 -8.40
C ALA A 388 -10.96 -12.54 -9.28
N GLY A 389 -10.38 -11.37 -9.54
CA GLY A 389 -9.11 -11.23 -10.24
C GLY A 389 -7.95 -11.92 -9.50
N GLN A 390 -7.85 -11.71 -8.18
CA GLN A 390 -6.84 -12.36 -7.34
C GLN A 390 -7.00 -13.88 -7.30
N LEU A 391 -8.24 -14.36 -7.19
CA LEU A 391 -8.53 -15.79 -7.22
C LEU A 391 -8.19 -16.38 -8.59
N LYS A 392 -8.58 -15.70 -9.68
CA LYS A 392 -8.24 -16.11 -11.04
C LYS A 392 -6.74 -16.23 -11.21
N GLN A 393 -5.97 -15.22 -10.82
CA GLN A 393 -4.51 -15.23 -10.92
C GLN A 393 -3.88 -16.43 -10.20
N ARG A 394 -4.48 -16.89 -9.09
CA ARG A 394 -3.97 -18.02 -8.31
C ARG A 394 -4.43 -19.38 -8.84
N ILE A 395 -5.65 -19.49 -9.36
CA ILE A 395 -6.23 -20.77 -9.82
C ILE A 395 -5.88 -21.05 -11.30
N GLU A 396 -5.87 -20.03 -12.15
CA GLU A 396 -5.68 -20.16 -13.61
C GLU A 396 -4.44 -20.96 -14.00
N PRO A 397 -3.26 -20.78 -13.37
CA PRO A 397 -2.09 -21.58 -13.69
C PRO A 397 -2.30 -23.08 -13.49
N PHE A 398 -2.95 -23.49 -12.40
CA PHE A 398 -3.23 -24.90 -12.11
C PHE A 398 -4.20 -25.49 -13.14
N ILE A 399 -5.28 -24.77 -13.47
CA ILE A 399 -6.26 -25.21 -14.47
C ILE A 399 -5.60 -25.37 -15.84
N LEU A 400 -4.77 -24.41 -16.26
CA LEU A 400 -4.09 -24.47 -17.55
C LEU A 400 -3.11 -25.65 -17.64
N LEU A 401 -2.34 -25.88 -16.57
CA LEU A 401 -1.42 -27.01 -16.48
C LEU A 401 -2.15 -28.35 -16.49
N GLU A 402 -3.22 -28.50 -15.70
CA GLU A 402 -4.03 -29.72 -15.66
C GLU A 402 -4.66 -30.02 -17.01
N GLU A 403 -5.23 -29.01 -17.68
CA GLU A 403 -5.85 -29.19 -18.99
C GLU A 403 -4.82 -29.56 -20.07
N LEU A 404 -3.62 -28.98 -20.00
CA LEU A 404 -2.51 -29.30 -20.88
C LEU A 404 -2.04 -30.74 -20.65
N GLU A 405 -1.81 -31.15 -19.40
CA GLU A 405 -1.47 -32.54 -19.06
C GLU A 405 -2.56 -33.53 -19.50
N ARG A 406 -3.84 -33.18 -19.30
CA ARG A 406 -4.99 -34.00 -19.71
C ARG A 406 -4.98 -34.26 -21.22
N ARG A 407 -4.64 -33.26 -22.02
CA ARG A 407 -4.51 -33.35 -23.49
C ARG A 407 -3.32 -34.18 -23.91
N LEU A 408 -2.13 -33.91 -23.35
CA LEU A 408 -0.93 -34.70 -23.62
C LEU A 408 -1.15 -36.18 -23.28
N ARG A 409 -1.84 -36.46 -22.17
CA ARG A 409 -2.22 -37.81 -21.76
C ARG A 409 -3.13 -38.50 -22.76
N ARG A 410 -4.09 -37.80 -23.36
CA ARG A 410 -4.94 -38.38 -24.42
C ARG A 410 -4.14 -38.67 -25.67
N LEU A 411 -3.29 -37.74 -26.08
CA LEU A 411 -2.43 -37.88 -27.26
C LEU A 411 -1.44 -39.04 -27.09
N SER A 412 -0.89 -39.23 -25.89
CA SER A 412 0.03 -40.35 -25.60
C SER A 412 -0.66 -41.72 -25.60
N LYS A 413 -1.99 -41.80 -25.39
CA LYS A 413 -2.73 -43.07 -25.50
C LYS A 413 -2.74 -43.65 -26.91
N ARG A 414 -2.35 -42.89 -27.93
CA ARG A 414 -2.21 -43.37 -29.32
C ARG A 414 -0.97 -44.26 -29.52
N PHE A 415 -0.07 -44.32 -28.53
CA PHE A 415 1.15 -45.10 -28.56
C PHE A 415 1.03 -46.38 -27.73
N SER A 416 1.58 -47.48 -28.22
CA SER A 416 1.82 -48.67 -27.41
C SER A 416 3.06 -48.49 -26.53
N ALA A 417 3.19 -49.27 -25.44
CA ALA A 417 4.29 -49.12 -24.50
C ALA A 417 5.68 -49.28 -25.17
N ASP A 418 5.78 -50.16 -26.17
CA ASP A 418 7.01 -50.46 -26.89
C ASP A 418 7.45 -49.36 -27.86
N GLU A 419 6.54 -48.48 -28.25
CA GLU A 419 6.81 -47.33 -29.12
C GLU A 419 7.25 -46.09 -28.32
N LEU A 420 7.02 -46.08 -27.00
CA LEU A 420 7.35 -44.95 -26.15
C LEU A 420 8.85 -44.92 -25.76
N PRO A 421 9.45 -43.74 -25.57
CA PRO A 421 10.80 -43.59 -25.05
C PRO A 421 10.97 -44.25 -23.69
N LYS A 422 12.17 -44.76 -23.38
CA LYS A 422 12.46 -45.51 -22.13
C LYS A 422 12.02 -44.78 -20.86
N GLN A 423 12.15 -43.45 -20.86
CA GLN A 423 11.82 -42.54 -19.75
C GLN A 423 10.32 -42.49 -19.43
N ILE A 424 9.48 -42.73 -20.44
CA ILE A 424 8.01 -42.75 -20.32
C ILE A 424 7.50 -44.17 -20.19
N ARG A 425 8.10 -45.11 -20.94
CA ARG A 425 7.73 -46.53 -21.00
C ARG A 425 7.61 -47.15 -19.61
N ARG A 426 8.61 -46.97 -18.75
CA ARG A 426 8.60 -47.50 -17.38
C ARG A 426 7.43 -47.01 -16.53
N THR A 427 6.97 -45.78 -16.75
CA THR A 427 5.83 -45.20 -16.02
C THR A 427 4.52 -45.77 -16.54
N VAL A 428 4.38 -45.89 -17.86
CA VAL A 428 3.18 -46.46 -18.50
C VAL A 428 3.02 -47.95 -18.21
N GLU A 429 4.11 -48.73 -18.24
CA GLU A 429 4.12 -50.17 -17.89
C GLU A 429 3.67 -50.43 -16.45
N ARG A 430 3.91 -49.48 -15.53
CA ARG A 430 3.45 -49.53 -14.13
C ARG A 430 1.99 -49.13 -13.96
N GLY A 431 1.25 -48.88 -15.06
CA GLY A 431 -0.11 -48.37 -15.04
C GLY A 431 -0.21 -46.91 -14.57
N GLN A 432 0.91 -46.18 -14.53
CA GLN A 432 0.97 -44.81 -14.08
C GLN A 432 0.92 -43.82 -15.25
N HIS A 433 0.63 -42.59 -14.89
CA HIS A 433 0.46 -41.48 -15.79
C HIS A 433 1.75 -40.67 -15.92
N PRO A 434 2.28 -40.43 -17.14
CA PRO A 434 3.47 -39.61 -17.30
C PRO A 434 3.25 -38.20 -16.76
N SER A 435 4.26 -37.65 -16.11
CA SER A 435 4.28 -36.25 -15.66
C SER A 435 4.54 -35.30 -16.82
N LEU A 436 4.27 -34.00 -16.63
CA LEU A 436 4.55 -32.98 -17.64
C LEU A 436 6.01 -33.01 -18.13
N GLY A 437 6.97 -33.20 -17.23
CA GLY A 437 8.38 -33.33 -17.58
C GLY A 437 8.71 -34.57 -18.41
N GLN A 438 7.92 -35.64 -18.29
CA GLN A 438 8.11 -36.85 -19.08
C GLN A 438 7.58 -36.71 -20.51
N TYR A 439 6.53 -35.92 -20.74
CA TYR A 439 6.01 -35.68 -22.10
C TYR A 439 7.01 -34.92 -23.00
N VAL A 440 7.97 -34.21 -22.43
CA VAL A 440 9.08 -33.60 -23.21
C VAL A 440 9.82 -34.68 -24.00
N PHE A 441 10.13 -35.83 -23.38
CA PHE A 441 10.83 -36.93 -24.07
C PHE A 441 9.98 -37.56 -25.18
N LEU A 442 8.65 -37.51 -25.09
CA LEU A 442 7.75 -38.01 -26.14
C LEU A 442 7.90 -37.17 -27.41
N VAL A 443 7.95 -35.86 -27.22
CA VAL A 443 7.97 -34.88 -28.31
C VAL A 443 9.37 -34.75 -28.92
N GLU A 444 10.42 -34.93 -28.12
CA GLU A 444 11.81 -34.93 -28.60
C GLU A 444 12.19 -36.19 -29.38
N ASP A 445 11.52 -37.32 -29.15
CA ASP A 445 11.78 -38.56 -29.88
C ASP A 445 11.28 -38.46 -31.33
N ALA A 446 12.18 -38.65 -32.29
CA ALA A 446 11.90 -38.46 -33.72
C ALA A 446 10.83 -39.44 -34.25
N HIS A 447 10.79 -40.67 -33.74
CA HIS A 447 9.81 -41.67 -34.15
C HIS A 447 8.42 -41.33 -33.61
N CYS A 448 8.34 -40.92 -32.34
CA CYS A 448 7.09 -40.48 -31.74
C CYS A 448 6.55 -39.22 -32.40
N TRP A 449 7.43 -38.26 -32.72
CA TRP A 449 7.08 -37.00 -33.37
C TRP A 449 6.48 -37.21 -34.77
N ASP A 450 7.11 -38.04 -35.61
CA ASP A 450 6.61 -38.36 -36.95
C ASP A 450 5.19 -38.96 -36.90
N ARG A 451 4.95 -39.83 -35.92
CA ARG A 451 3.63 -40.46 -35.72
C ARG A 451 2.57 -39.51 -35.16
N LEU A 452 2.96 -38.49 -34.39
CA LEU A 452 2.02 -37.46 -33.92
C LEU A 452 1.39 -36.69 -35.08
N GLN A 453 2.11 -36.53 -36.20
CA GLN A 453 1.69 -35.78 -37.39
C GLN A 453 1.19 -34.37 -37.07
N TRP A 454 1.82 -33.69 -36.11
CA TRP A 454 1.44 -32.33 -35.76
C TRP A 454 1.91 -31.34 -36.83
N PRO A 455 1.10 -30.35 -37.20
CA PRO A 455 1.44 -29.36 -38.22
C PRO A 455 2.39 -28.26 -37.70
N PHE A 456 3.18 -28.57 -36.68
CA PHE A 456 4.04 -27.64 -35.95
C PHE A 456 5.51 -28.02 -36.09
N GLU A 457 6.41 -27.10 -35.73
CA GLU A 457 7.84 -27.39 -35.68
C GLU A 457 8.21 -28.09 -34.36
N GLN A 458 8.89 -29.25 -34.45
CA GLN A 458 9.26 -30.07 -33.29
C GLN A 458 10.01 -29.27 -32.22
N GLN A 459 11.03 -28.51 -32.65
CA GLN A 459 11.88 -27.74 -31.74
C GLN A 459 11.10 -26.65 -31.00
N ASP A 460 10.09 -26.03 -31.65
CA ASP A 460 9.26 -25.01 -31.02
C ASP A 460 8.36 -25.63 -29.93
N ILE A 461 7.72 -26.77 -30.22
CA ILE A 461 6.89 -27.47 -29.24
C ILE A 461 7.73 -27.99 -28.07
N SER A 462 8.92 -28.58 -28.32
CA SER A 462 9.83 -29.02 -27.26
C SER A 462 10.24 -27.87 -26.35
N ARG A 463 10.61 -26.72 -26.92
CA ARG A 463 10.99 -25.52 -26.16
C ARG A 463 9.84 -25.02 -25.29
N ARG A 464 8.62 -24.95 -25.86
CA ARG A 464 7.42 -24.54 -25.12
C ARG A 464 7.12 -25.51 -23.98
N LEU A 465 7.19 -26.82 -24.20
CA LEU A 465 6.97 -27.83 -23.15
C LEU A 465 8.02 -27.74 -22.04
N ALA A 466 9.28 -27.47 -22.37
CA ALA A 466 10.32 -27.24 -21.38
C ALA A 466 10.00 -26.01 -20.50
N THR A 467 9.58 -24.90 -21.10
CA THR A 467 9.13 -23.70 -20.34
C THR A 467 7.96 -24.03 -19.42
N VAL A 468 6.95 -24.77 -19.89
CA VAL A 468 5.79 -25.18 -19.07
C VAL A 468 6.21 -26.11 -17.92
N ARG A 469 7.17 -27.00 -18.16
CA ARG A 469 7.73 -27.89 -17.11
C ARG A 469 8.38 -27.09 -16.00
N ASP A 470 9.23 -26.14 -16.37
CA ASP A 470 9.96 -25.32 -15.40
C ASP A 470 8.96 -24.48 -14.59
N TYR A 471 7.98 -23.87 -15.27
CA TYR A 471 6.88 -23.15 -14.63
C TYR A 471 6.06 -24.01 -13.65
N ARG A 472 5.71 -25.25 -14.02
CA ARG A 472 4.99 -26.19 -13.15
C ARG A 472 5.80 -26.56 -11.91
N ASN A 473 7.11 -26.69 -12.03
CA ASN A 473 7.98 -26.99 -10.90
C ASN A 473 8.04 -25.79 -9.95
N ASP A 474 8.16 -24.57 -10.48
CA ASP A 474 8.14 -23.35 -9.68
C ASP A 474 6.82 -23.18 -8.92
N LEU A 475 5.69 -23.54 -9.54
CA LEU A 475 4.36 -23.50 -8.91
C LEU A 475 4.19 -24.54 -7.78
N ALA A 476 4.90 -25.66 -7.81
CA ALA A 476 4.80 -26.69 -6.78
C ALA A 476 5.38 -26.25 -5.42
N HIS A 477 6.18 -25.18 -5.39
CA HIS A 477 6.82 -24.62 -4.20
C HIS A 477 6.06 -23.38 -3.63
N TRP A 478 4.81 -23.18 -4.01
CA TRP A 478 4.07 -21.94 -3.78
C TRP A 478 3.17 -21.94 -2.53
N ALA A 479 3.21 -20.87 -1.71
CA ALA A 479 2.38 -20.77 -0.49
C ALA A 479 1.68 -19.42 -0.21
N VAL A 480 2.16 -18.25 -0.70
CA VAL A 480 1.63 -16.94 -0.20
C VAL A 480 1.23 -15.91 -1.29
N ASP A 481 2.05 -15.61 -2.32
CA ASP A 481 1.83 -14.47 -3.25
C ASP A 481 1.31 -14.85 -4.65
N ALA A 482 0.32 -14.17 -5.25
CA ALA A 482 -0.24 -14.57 -6.55
C ALA A 482 0.82 -14.78 -7.66
N PRO A 483 0.76 -15.85 -8.48
CA PRO A 483 1.77 -16.23 -9.47
C PRO A 483 1.82 -15.31 -10.71
N ALA A 484 1.23 -14.12 -10.65
CA ALA A 484 1.12 -13.16 -11.75
C ALA A 484 2.46 -12.59 -12.24
N GLU A 485 3.56 -12.83 -11.51
CA GLU A 485 4.88 -12.29 -11.85
C GLU A 485 5.61 -13.01 -12.99
N ASP A 486 5.17 -14.21 -13.41
CA ASP A 486 5.69 -14.85 -14.63
C ASP A 486 4.63 -14.90 -15.75
N ALA A 487 4.16 -13.70 -16.10
CA ALA A 487 3.21 -13.50 -17.20
C ALA A 487 3.70 -14.14 -18.51
N ALA A 488 5.02 -14.22 -18.72
CA ALA A 488 5.63 -14.85 -19.89
C ALA A 488 5.45 -16.37 -19.88
N ALA A 489 5.74 -17.05 -18.77
CA ALA A 489 5.55 -18.49 -18.64
C ALA A 489 4.06 -18.89 -18.67
N LEU A 490 3.19 -18.10 -18.04
CA LEU A 490 1.74 -18.30 -18.10
C LEU A 490 1.19 -18.11 -19.52
N ALA A 491 1.67 -17.08 -20.25
CA ALA A 491 1.33 -16.86 -21.65
C ALA A 491 1.86 -17.97 -22.56
N ALA A 492 3.07 -18.49 -22.30
CA ALA A 492 3.64 -19.63 -23.00
C ALA A 492 2.81 -20.90 -22.79
N THR A 493 2.38 -21.16 -21.55
CA THR A 493 1.49 -22.28 -21.19
C THR A 493 0.14 -22.16 -21.92
N SER A 494 -0.46 -20.97 -21.88
CA SER A 494 -1.70 -20.67 -22.61
C SER A 494 -1.54 -20.79 -24.14
N GLY A 495 -0.38 -20.39 -24.68
CA GLY A 495 -0.02 -20.53 -26.08
C GLY A 495 0.07 -22.00 -26.50
N LEU A 496 0.82 -22.82 -25.76
CA LEU A 496 0.95 -24.24 -26.02
C LEU A 496 -0.40 -24.97 -25.92
N LEU A 497 -1.22 -24.63 -24.91
CA LEU A 497 -2.56 -25.21 -24.79
C LEU A 497 -3.45 -24.88 -26.01
N ARG A 498 -3.37 -23.67 -26.56
CA ARG A 498 -4.08 -23.30 -27.79
C ARG A 498 -3.63 -24.15 -28.99
N LEU A 499 -2.33 -24.42 -29.12
CA LEU A 499 -1.81 -25.31 -30.16
C LEU A 499 -2.31 -26.75 -29.98
N LEU A 500 -2.27 -27.28 -28.74
CA LEU A 500 -2.77 -28.62 -28.45
C LEU A 500 -4.27 -28.77 -28.74
N LYS A 501 -5.08 -27.73 -28.51
CA LYS A 501 -6.51 -27.72 -28.86
C LYS A 501 -6.78 -27.87 -30.36
N LEU A 502 -5.83 -27.50 -31.23
CA LEU A 502 -5.96 -27.67 -32.69
C LEU A 502 -5.71 -29.11 -33.13
N VAL A 503 -4.83 -29.84 -32.44
CA VAL A 503 -4.43 -31.21 -32.81
C VAL A 503 -5.14 -32.31 -31.98
N ASP A 504 -5.70 -31.93 -30.84
CA ASP A 504 -6.52 -32.78 -29.97
C ASP A 504 -7.93 -32.20 -29.87
N HIS A 505 -8.80 -32.62 -30.78
CA HIS A 505 -10.23 -32.33 -30.68
C HIS A 505 -10.80 -33.14 -29.51
N ASP A 506 -11.28 -32.45 -28.48
CA ASP A 506 -11.89 -33.09 -27.32
C ASP A 506 -13.19 -33.77 -27.79
N PRO A 507 -13.36 -35.10 -27.64
CA PRO A 507 -14.56 -35.79 -28.11
C PRO A 507 -15.85 -35.39 -27.36
N ALA A 508 -15.75 -34.56 -26.32
CA ALA A 508 -16.88 -34.06 -25.52
C ALA A 508 -17.36 -32.64 -25.89
N VAL A 509 -16.79 -32.02 -26.94
CA VAL A 509 -17.22 -30.69 -27.46
C VAL A 509 -17.66 -30.80 -28.91
#